data_AF-A0A1G4K395-F1
#
_entry.id   AF-A0A1G4K395-F1
#
_cell.length_a   1.000
_cell.length_b   1.000
_cell.length_c   1.000
_cell.angle_alpha   90.00
_cell.angle_beta   90.00
_cell.angle_gamma   90.00
#
_symmetry.space_group_name_H-M   'P 1'
#
loop_
_entity.id
_entity.type
_entity.pdbx_description
1 polymer ?
#
loop_
_entity_poly.entity_id
_entity_poly.type
_entity_poly.pdbx_seq_one_letter_code
_entity_poly.pdbx_strand_id
1 'polypeptide(L)' 'MIQNTTITLKTLTAHELLCSRENVCELFGLLDDSERSSLLIGDDREGQLTALKTKLEELKKQVEQAKTSLNE' A
#
# COMPACT_ATOMS: atom_id res chain seq x y z
N MET A 1 2.03 24.73 10.15
CA MET A 1 3.06 23.98 9.40
C MET A 1 3.52 24.86 8.26
N ILE A 2 4.80 25.26 8.24
CA ILE A 2 5.37 26.04 7.12
C ILE A 2 5.72 25.01 6.04
N GLN A 3 4.96 24.98 4.95
CA GLN A 3 5.34 24.20 3.77
C GLN A 3 6.54 24.90 3.10
N ASN A 4 7.74 24.37 3.32
CA ASN A 4 8.93 24.78 2.58
C ASN A 4 8.87 24.17 1.18
N THR A 5 8.17 24.83 0.27
CA THR A 5 8.00 24.41 -1.13
C THR A 5 9.21 24.75 -2.02
N THR A 6 10.22 25.43 -1.46
CA THR A 6 11.39 25.85 -2.22
C THR A 6 12.34 24.68 -2.45
N ILE A 7 12.31 24.14 -3.68
CA ILE A 7 13.27 23.15 -4.14
C ILE A 7 14.55 23.88 -4.55
N THR A 8 15.66 23.52 -3.92
CA THR A 8 17.02 24.00 -4.23
C THR A 8 17.91 22.84 -4.66
N LEU A 9 19.07 23.13 -5.24
CA LEU A 9 20.06 22.10 -5.57
C LEU A 9 20.47 21.29 -4.33
N LYS A 10 20.55 21.94 -3.16
CA LYS A 10 20.85 21.27 -1.88
C LYS A 10 19.75 20.29 -1.50
N THR A 11 18.47 20.65 -1.63
CA THR A 11 17.37 19.75 -1.24
C THR A 11 17.24 18.58 -2.20
N LEU A 12 17.49 18.79 -3.50
CA LEU A 12 17.40 17.72 -4.50
C LEU A 12 18.53 16.69 -4.32
N THR A 13 19.77 17.16 -4.19
CA THR A 13 20.93 16.26 -3.98
C THR A 13 20.90 15.59 -2.61
N ALA A 14 20.43 16.29 -1.56
CA ALA A 14 20.24 15.67 -0.25
C ALA A 14 19.19 14.55 -0.30
N HIS A 15 18.07 14.78 -0.99
CA HIS A 15 17.02 13.76 -1.16
C HIS A 15 17.55 12.53 -1.90
N GLU A 16 18.22 12.71 -3.05
CA GLU A 16 18.82 11.60 -3.80
C GLU A 16 19.81 10.79 -2.96
N LEU A 17 20.69 11.47 -2.23
CA LEU A 17 21.67 10.83 -1.37
C LEU A 17 21.02 10.07 -0.21
N LEU A 18 19.99 10.64 0.42
CA LEU A 18 19.24 10.00 1.50
C LEU A 18 18.56 8.71 1.02
N CYS A 19 17.83 8.76 -0.10
CA CYS A 19 17.20 7.57 -0.67
C CYS A 19 18.23 6.49 -1.03
N SER A 20 19.37 6.88 -1.62
CA SER A 20 20.42 5.92 -1.96
C SER A 20 21.00 5.23 -0.72
N ARG A 21 21.22 5.97 0.38
CA ARG A 21 21.75 5.42 1.62
C ARG A 21 20.75 4.53 2.34
N GLU A 22 19.47 4.92 2.36
CA GLU A 22 18.39 4.12 2.95
C GLU A 22 18.30 2.74 2.30
N ASN A 23 18.23 2.68 0.97
CA ASN A 23 18.14 1.43 0.22
C ASN A 23 19.34 0.49 0.48
N VAL A 24 20.55 1.04 0.59
CA VAL A 24 21.74 0.25 0.88
C VAL A 24 21.71 -0.28 2.32
N CYS A 25 21.32 0.54 3.29
CA CYS A 25 21.20 0.10 4.68
C CYS A 25 20.11 -0.96 4.86
N GLU A 26 19.00 -0.85 4.14
CA GLU A 26 17.91 -1.84 4.13
C GLU A 26 18.40 -3.19 3.56
N LEU A 27 19.16 -3.18 2.47
CA LEU A 27 19.75 -4.39 1.88
C LEU A 27 20.61 -5.19 2.88
N PHE A 28 21.31 -4.50 3.76
CA PHE A 28 22.15 -5.13 4.80
C PHE A 28 21.40 -5.39 6.12
N GLY A 29 20.11 -5.08 6.20
CA GLY A 29 19.31 -5.24 7.42
C GLY A 29 19.77 -4.34 8.58
N LEU A 30 20.37 -3.18 8.27
CA LEU A 30 20.89 -2.23 9.25
C LEU A 30 19.85 -1.21 9.72
N LEU A 31 18.68 -1.21 9.10
CA LEU A 31 17.62 -0.24 9.32
C LEU A 31 16.35 -0.96 9.79
N ASP A 32 15.67 -0.39 10.78
CA ASP A 32 14.34 -0.83 11.20
C ASP A 32 13.29 0.07 10.53
N ASP A 33 12.52 -0.51 9.62
CA ASP A 33 11.46 0.17 8.88
C ASP A 33 10.04 -0.24 9.34
N SER A 34 9.94 -0.88 10.52
CA SER A 34 8.68 -1.43 11.02
C SER A 34 7.57 -0.38 11.21
N GLU A 35 7.92 0.81 11.72
CA GLU A 35 6.96 1.91 11.91
C GLU A 35 6.40 2.44 10.57
N ARG A 36 7.28 2.65 9.57
CA ARG A 36 6.85 3.11 8.24
C ARG A 36 6.01 2.06 7.53
N SER A 37 6.42 0.80 7.64
CA SER A 37 5.71 -0.35 7.07
C SER A 37 4.32 -0.51 7.69
N SER A 38 4.20 -0.40 9.01
CA SER A 38 2.90 -0.41 9.72
C SER A 38 2.02 0.77 9.26
N LEU A 39 2.58 1.97 9.11
CA LEU A 39 1.82 3.13 8.64
C LEU A 39 1.32 2.99 7.19
N LEU A 40 2.14 2.43 6.29
CA LEU A 40 1.81 2.27 4.87
C LEU A 40 0.86 1.10 4.60
N ILE A 41 1.08 -0.04 5.26
CA ILE A 41 0.27 -1.25 5.08
C ILE A 41 -1.04 -1.12 5.88
N GLY A 42 -0.99 -0.42 7.01
CA GLY A 42 -2.10 -0.34 7.97
C GLY A 42 -2.26 -1.64 8.76
N ASP A 43 -2.82 -1.53 9.96
CA ASP A 43 -2.95 -2.68 10.87
C ASP A 43 -4.06 -3.67 10.45
N ASP A 44 -4.99 -3.27 9.57
CA ASP A 44 -6.18 -4.03 9.20
C ASP A 44 -6.11 -4.69 7.81
N ARG A 45 -4.93 -5.22 7.45
CA ARG A 45 -4.76 -5.92 6.17
C ARG A 45 -5.67 -7.17 6.07
N GLU A 46 -5.83 -7.90 7.18
CA GLU A 46 -6.64 -9.12 7.22
C GLU A 46 -8.14 -8.84 7.17
N GLY A 47 -8.62 -7.80 7.85
CA GLY A 47 -10.02 -7.36 7.76
C GLY A 47 -10.39 -6.92 6.34
N GLN A 48 -9.51 -6.17 5.67
CA GLN A 48 -9.70 -5.80 4.27
C GLN A 48 -9.75 -7.02 3.33
N LEU A 49 -8.86 -8.01 3.55
CA LEU A 49 -8.84 -9.23 2.74
C LEU A 49 -10.12 -10.06 2.93
N THR A 50 -10.60 -10.20 4.17
CA THR A 50 -11.84 -10.94 4.45
C THR A 50 -13.05 -10.24 3.85
N ALA A 51 -13.15 -8.92 3.95
CA ALA A 51 -14.20 -8.13 3.32
C ALA A 51 -14.19 -8.26 1.78
N LEU A 52 -13.01 -8.34 1.16
CA LEU A 52 -12.91 -8.57 -0.27
C LEU A 52 -13.40 -9.97 -0.66
N LYS A 53 -13.04 -10.99 0.12
CA LYS A 53 -13.49 -12.37 -0.12
C LYS A 53 -14.99 -12.51 0.01
N THR A 54 -15.61 -11.90 1.02
CA THR A 54 -17.07 -11.95 1.20
C THR A 54 -17.78 -11.26 0.03
N LYS A 55 -17.30 -10.10 -0.40
CA LYS A 55 -17.82 -9.39 -1.58
C LYS A 55 -17.69 -10.21 -2.85
N LEU A 56 -16.58 -10.93 -3.02
CA LEU A 56 -16.36 -11.81 -4.16
C LEU A 56 -17.38 -12.96 -4.19
N GLU A 57 -17.60 -13.63 -3.06
CA GLU A 57 -18.59 -14.71 -2.95
C GLU A 57 -20.02 -14.23 -3.15
N GLU A 58 -20.35 -13.03 -2.69
CA GLU A 58 -21.65 -12.41 -2.95
C GLU A 58 -21.85 -12.13 -4.44
N LEU A 59 -20.86 -11.54 -5.11
CA LEU A 59 -20.92 -11.29 -6.54
C LEU A 59 -21.02 -12.57 -7.37
N LYS A 60 -20.31 -13.64 -6.99
CA LYS A 60 -20.45 -14.96 -7.63
C LYS A 60 -21.88 -15.47 -7.56
N LYS A 61 -22.51 -15.38 -6.37
CA LYS A 61 -23.91 -15.79 -6.19
C LYS A 61 -24.86 -14.97 -7.05
N GLN A 62 -24.67 -13.65 -7.10
CA GLN A 62 -25.48 -12.76 -7.94
C GLN A 62 -25.34 -13.10 -9.44
N VAL A 63 -24.12 -13.41 -9.90
CA VAL A 63 -23.87 -13.83 -11.29
C VAL A 63 -24.55 -15.16 -11.62
N GLU A 64 -24.45 -16.16 -10.74
CA GLU A 64 -25.11 -17.45 -10.95
C GLU A 64 -26.64 -17.31 -10.95
N GLN A 65 -27.20 -16.51 -10.06
CA GLN A 65 -28.64 -16.19 -10.05
C GLN A 65 -29.07 -15.50 -11.34
N ALA A 66 -28.29 -14.53 -11.83
CA ALA A 66 -28.57 -13.82 -13.08
C ALA A 66 -28.50 -14.75 -14.30
N LYS A 67 -27.59 -15.73 -14.32
CA LYS A 67 -27.51 -16.74 -15.38
C LYS A 67 -28.72 -17.68 -15.36
N THR A 68 -29.15 -18.13 -14.18
CA THR A 68 -30.33 -19.00 -14.08
C THR A 68 -31.62 -18.29 -14.48
N SER A 69 -31.78 -17.00 -14.16
CA SER A 69 -32.96 -16.21 -14.57
C SER A 69 -32.99 -15.84 -16.06
N LEU A 70 -31.91 -16.04 -16.81
CA LEU A 70 -31.83 -15.77 -18.26
C LEU A 70 -32.13 -17.01 -19.11
N ASN A 71 -32.17 -18.19 -18.48
CA ASN A 71 -32.43 -19.47 -19.13
C ASN A 71 -33.86 -20.00 -18.88
N GLU A 72 -34.70 -19.25 -18.15
CA GLU A 72 -36.15 -19.43 -18.04
C GLU A 72 -36.89 -18.43 -18.95
#